data_AF-A0A7Y4XFH7-F1
#
_entry.id   AF-A0A7Y4XFH7-F1
#
_cell.length_a   1.000
_cell.length_b   1.000
_cell.length_c   1.000
_cell.angle_alpha   90.00
_cell.angle_beta   90.00
_cell.angle_gamma   90.00
#
_symmetry.space_group_name_H-M   'P 1'
#
loop_
_entity.id
_entity.type
_entity.pdbx_description
1 polymer ?
#
loop_
_entity_poly.entity_id
_entity_poly.type
_entity_poly.pdbx_seq_one_letter_code
_entity_poly.pdbx_strand_id
1 'polypeptide(L)'
;MAETAQCAKADFEAVVEQAAGSLRDLNTKNKPLFQEKLRTLKDKRKWTHEQFISEAAPFVKDEKIEAFDTSTEELLSAIASMGQEGAAAKTPDCALLLELRARMKVLVDTQTKRWAYMFEKIETELWK
;
A
#
# COMPACT_ATOMS: atom_id res chain seq x y z
N MET A 1 -6.28 8.62 -33.49
CA MET A 1 -6.17 10.05 -33.18
C MET A 1 -5.12 10.19 -32.11
N ALA A 2 -4.13 11.06 -32.29
CA ALA A 2 -3.12 11.30 -31.27
C ALA A 2 -3.76 12.07 -30.11
N GLU A 3 -3.87 11.45 -28.93
CA GLU A 3 -4.13 12.19 -27.70
C GLU A 3 -2.90 13.05 -27.42
N THR A 4 -2.95 14.31 -27.83
CA THR A 4 -2.14 15.35 -27.21
C THR A 4 -2.61 15.47 -25.77
N ALA A 5 -2.02 14.67 -24.89
CA ALA A 5 -2.28 14.69 -23.45
C ALA A 5 -1.86 16.05 -22.88
N GLN A 6 -2.75 17.04 -22.96
CA GLN A 6 -2.64 18.24 -22.14
C GLN A 6 -2.85 17.82 -20.70
N CYS A 7 -1.76 17.75 -19.94
CA CYS A 7 -1.85 17.62 -18.49
C CYS A 7 -2.45 18.91 -17.91
N ALA A 8 -3.49 18.77 -17.11
CA ALA A 8 -4.12 19.84 -16.36
C ALA A 8 -3.77 19.69 -14.88
N LYS A 9 -3.90 20.77 -14.11
CA LYS A 9 -3.77 20.72 -12.64
C LYS A 9 -4.69 19.66 -12.02
N ALA A 10 -5.90 19.51 -12.56
CA ALA A 10 -6.86 18.49 -12.12
C ALA A 10 -6.33 17.06 -12.27
N ASP A 11 -5.42 16.79 -13.22
CA ASP A 11 -4.83 15.45 -13.37
C ASP A 11 -3.90 15.08 -12.22
N PHE A 12 -3.22 16.06 -11.60
CA PHE A 12 -2.37 15.80 -10.44
C PHE A 12 -3.23 15.34 -9.26
N GLU A 13 -4.32 16.04 -8.98
CA GLU A 13 -5.28 15.70 -7.92
C GLU A 13 -5.95 14.34 -8.19
N ALA A 14 -6.39 14.11 -9.44
CA ALA A 14 -7.02 12.84 -9.83
C ALA A 14 -6.10 11.64 -9.65
N VAL A 15 -4.81 11.78 -9.98
CA VAL A 15 -3.81 10.71 -9.79
C VAL A 15 -3.59 10.38 -8.32
N VAL A 16 -3.55 11.40 -7.46
CA VAL A 16 -3.47 11.23 -6.00
C VAL A 16 -4.71 10.56 -5.46
N GLU A 17 -5.89 10.99 -5.88
CA GLU A 17 -7.16 10.42 -5.44
C GLU A 17 -7.31 8.95 -5.88
N GLN A 18 -6.94 8.61 -7.12
CA GLN A 18 -6.98 7.24 -7.63
C GLN A 18 -6.09 6.29 -6.82
N ALA A 19 -4.86 6.72 -6.50
CA ALA A 19 -3.96 5.92 -5.69
C ALA A 19 -4.47 5.76 -4.25
N ALA A 20 -4.96 6.84 -3.65
CA ALA A 20 -5.56 6.79 -2.33
C ALA A 20 -6.77 5.85 -2.29
N GLY A 21 -7.63 5.88 -3.32
CA GLY A 21 -8.73 4.93 -3.50
C GLY A 21 -8.23 3.49 -3.55
N SER A 22 -7.24 3.21 -4.40
CA SER A 22 -6.63 1.88 -4.52
C SER A 22 -6.06 1.36 -3.20
N LEU A 23 -5.40 2.22 -2.41
CA LEU A 23 -4.89 1.88 -1.09
C LEU A 23 -5.99 1.60 -0.07
N ARG A 24 -7.09 2.38 -0.10
CA ARG A 24 -8.25 2.14 0.77
C ARG A 24 -8.93 0.83 0.42
N ASP A 25 -9.08 0.53 -0.87
CA ASP A 25 -9.68 -0.73 -1.34
C ASP A 25 -8.83 -1.94 -0.93
N LEU A 26 -7.51 -1.86 -1.11
CA LEU A 26 -6.57 -2.88 -0.64
C LEU A 26 -6.72 -3.13 0.87
N ASN A 27 -6.78 -2.08 1.67
CA ASN A 27 -6.95 -2.20 3.12
C ASN A 27 -8.31 -2.80 3.50
N THR A 28 -9.39 -2.31 2.88
CA THR A 28 -10.77 -2.73 3.15
C THR A 28 -10.97 -4.19 2.79
N LYS A 29 -10.36 -4.65 1.70
CA LYS A 29 -10.38 -6.04 1.27
C LYS A 29 -9.51 -6.93 2.17
N ASN A 30 -8.26 -6.56 2.39
CA ASN A 30 -7.27 -7.48 2.94
C ASN A 30 -7.30 -7.57 4.47
N LYS A 31 -7.58 -6.48 5.19
CA LYS A 31 -7.63 -6.48 6.66
C LYS A 31 -8.58 -7.55 7.24
N PRO A 32 -9.88 -7.61 6.87
CA PRO A 32 -10.78 -8.59 7.45
C PRO A 32 -10.39 -10.03 7.10
N LEU A 33 -9.95 -10.27 5.86
CA LEU A 33 -9.49 -11.59 5.42
C LEU A 33 -8.24 -12.06 6.19
N PHE A 34 -7.30 -11.15 6.43
CA PHE A 34 -6.10 -11.45 7.20
C PHE A 34 -6.41 -11.70 8.68
N GLN A 35 -7.30 -10.90 9.28
CA GLN A 35 -7.79 -11.12 10.65
C GLN A 35 -8.52 -12.44 10.81
N GLU A 36 -9.28 -12.88 9.80
CA GLU A 36 -9.90 -14.21 9.79
C GLU A 36 -8.84 -15.32 9.80
N LYS A 37 -7.83 -15.27 8.92
CA LYS A 37 -6.75 -16.25 8.90
C LYS A 37 -5.98 -16.30 10.22
N LEU A 38 -5.75 -15.16 10.88
CA LEU A 38 -5.13 -15.10 12.21
C LEU A 38 -5.98 -15.81 13.27
N ARG A 39 -7.31 -15.65 13.22
CA ARG A 39 -8.23 -16.40 14.10
C ARG A 39 -8.17 -17.89 13.82
N THR A 40 -8.20 -18.30 12.55
CA THR A 40 -8.05 -19.72 12.16
C THR A 40 -6.72 -20.31 12.67
N LEU A 41 -5.62 -19.57 12.54
CA LEU A 41 -4.31 -20.03 13.02
C LEU A 41 -4.30 -20.16 14.54
N LYS A 42 -4.88 -19.19 15.26
CA LYS A 42 -5.03 -19.24 16.72
C LYS A 42 -5.75 -20.52 17.15
N ASP A 43 -6.87 -20.84 16.52
CA ASP A 43 -7.66 -22.02 16.85
C ASP A 43 -6.89 -23.31 16.55
N LYS A 44 -6.21 -23.37 15.39
CA LYS A 44 -5.36 -24.50 15.00
C LYS A 44 -4.22 -24.76 15.99
N ARG A 45 -3.57 -23.68 16.45
CA ARG A 45 -2.46 -23.73 17.42
C ARG A 45 -2.93 -23.82 18.87
N LYS A 46 -4.24 -23.73 19.12
CA LYS A 46 -4.86 -23.69 20.45
C LYS A 46 -4.28 -22.59 21.34
N TRP A 47 -3.91 -21.45 20.75
CA TRP A 47 -3.35 -20.34 21.50
C TRP A 47 -4.39 -19.68 22.40
N THR A 48 -3.99 -19.35 23.62
CA THR A 48 -4.76 -18.46 24.49
C THR A 48 -4.84 -17.05 23.91
N HIS A 49 -5.66 -16.18 24.50
CA HIS A 49 -5.69 -14.79 24.07
C HIS A 49 -4.33 -14.09 24.26
N GLU A 50 -3.65 -14.33 25.38
CA GLU A 50 -2.34 -13.75 25.66
C GLU A 50 -1.27 -14.24 24.69
N GLN A 51 -1.24 -15.55 24.41
CA GLN A 51 -0.34 -16.12 23.40
C GLN A 51 -0.63 -15.54 22.02
N PHE A 52 -1.91 -15.38 21.65
CA PHE A 52 -2.28 -14.82 20.36
C PHE A 52 -1.69 -13.43 20.13
N ILE A 53 -1.63 -12.55 21.14
CA ILE A 53 -1.05 -11.21 20.98
C ILE A 53 0.45 -11.30 20.62
N SER A 54 1.21 -12.11 21.36
CA SER A 54 2.66 -12.24 21.15
C SER A 54 2.99 -13.02 19.88
N GLU A 55 2.28 -14.11 19.62
CA GLU A 55 2.53 -15.01 18.49
C GLU A 55 2.01 -14.44 17.15
N ALA A 56 0.98 -13.58 17.16
CA ALA A 56 0.49 -12.92 15.95
C ALA A 56 1.37 -11.74 15.50
N ALA A 57 2.10 -11.11 16.43
CA ALA A 57 2.96 -9.96 16.14
C ALA A 57 3.91 -10.16 14.93
N PRO A 58 4.67 -11.26 14.82
CA PRO A 58 5.57 -11.48 13.69
C PRO A 58 4.88 -11.63 12.32
N PHE A 59 3.56 -11.83 12.27
CA PHE A 59 2.80 -11.89 11.00
C PHE A 59 2.40 -10.51 10.47
N VAL A 60 2.47 -9.47 11.31
CA VAL A 60 2.16 -8.08 10.96
C VAL A 60 3.33 -7.13 11.09
N LYS A 61 4.42 -7.57 11.74
CA LYS A 61 5.63 -6.79 11.94
C LYS A 61 6.86 -7.71 11.93
N ASP A 62 7.73 -7.51 10.95
CA ASP A 62 9.05 -8.10 10.85
C ASP A 62 9.95 -7.17 10.01
N GLU A 63 11.24 -7.48 9.89
CA GLU A 63 12.21 -6.67 9.14
C GLU A 63 11.77 -6.39 7.68
N LYS A 64 11.14 -7.35 7.02
CA LYS A 64 10.68 -7.19 5.63
C LYS A 64 9.40 -6.33 5.55
N ILE A 65 8.51 -6.44 6.52
CA ILE A 65 7.35 -5.56 6.66
C ILE A 65 7.80 -4.14 6.99
N GLU A 66 8.78 -3.97 7.88
CA GLU A 66 9.37 -2.66 8.19
C GLU A 66 10.04 -2.03 6.96
N ALA A 67 10.69 -2.82 6.10
CA ALA A 67 11.23 -2.33 4.84
C ALA A 67 10.12 -1.86 3.86
N PHE A 68 8.99 -2.58 3.80
CA PHE A 68 7.82 -2.12 3.03
C PHE A 68 7.22 -0.84 3.61
N ASP A 69 7.10 -0.75 4.94
CA ASP A 69 6.55 0.42 5.63
C ASP A 69 7.44 1.65 5.39
N THR A 70 8.76 1.50 5.53
CA THR A 70 9.75 2.55 5.21
C THR A 70 9.64 3.01 3.76
N SER A 71 9.62 2.06 2.81
CA SER A 71 9.49 2.38 1.38
C SER A 71 8.19 3.13 1.09
N THR A 72 7.10 2.76 1.76
CA THR A 72 5.80 3.43 1.64
C THR A 72 5.83 4.85 2.18
N GLU A 73 6.46 5.09 3.34
CA GLU A 73 6.64 6.43 3.90
C GLU A 73 7.45 7.35 2.97
N GLU A 74 8.56 6.84 2.41
CA GLU A 74 9.38 7.56 1.44
C GLU A 74 8.59 7.92 0.19
N LEU A 75 7.84 6.96 -0.37
CA LEU A 75 6.99 7.19 -1.54
C LEU A 75 5.91 8.23 -1.25
N LEU A 76 5.23 8.15 -0.11
CA LEU A 76 4.21 9.11 0.30
C LEU A 76 4.77 10.53 0.43
N SER A 77 5.96 10.67 1.03
CA SER A 77 6.64 11.96 1.17
C SER A 77 7.02 12.57 -0.19
N ALA A 78 7.57 11.75 -1.10
CA ALA A 78 7.89 12.19 -2.45
C ALA A 78 6.63 12.59 -3.24
N ILE A 79 5.58 11.78 -3.17
CA ILE A 79 4.27 12.04 -3.78
C ILE A 79 3.67 13.35 -3.30
N ALA A 80 3.70 13.61 -1.99
CA ALA A 80 3.15 14.83 -1.40
C ALA A 80 3.89 16.07 -1.93
N SER A 81 5.23 16.03 -1.92
CA SER A 81 6.07 17.11 -2.44
C SER A 81 5.77 17.39 -3.92
N MET A 82 5.73 16.36 -4.77
CA MET A 82 5.42 16.52 -6.20
C MET A 82 4.00 17.03 -6.47
N GLY A 83 3.01 16.57 -5.69
CA GLY A 83 1.64 17.04 -5.81
C GLY A 83 1.54 18.53 -5.50
N GLN A 84 2.26 19.00 -4.48
CA GLN A 84 2.34 20.42 -4.13
C GLN A 84 3.06 21.24 -5.20
N GLU A 85 4.20 20.76 -5.71
CA GLU A 85 4.97 21.40 -6.77
C GLU A 85 4.14 21.54 -8.05
N GLY A 86 3.49 20.46 -8.49
CA GLY A 86 2.63 20.45 -9.67
C GLY A 86 1.40 21.35 -9.53
N ALA A 87 0.80 21.41 -8.34
CA ALA A 87 -0.35 22.28 -8.07
C ALA A 87 0.00 23.78 -7.97
N ALA A 88 1.25 24.10 -7.62
CA ALA A 88 1.78 25.46 -7.52
C ALA A 88 2.40 25.98 -8.82
N ALA A 89 2.68 25.10 -9.79
CA ALA A 89 3.26 25.45 -11.07
C ALA A 89 2.31 26.35 -11.89
N LYS A 90 2.85 27.47 -12.43
CA LYS A 90 2.10 28.39 -13.30
C LYS A 90 1.69 27.75 -14.64
N THR A 91 2.49 26.79 -15.10
CA THR A 91 2.27 26.00 -16.30
C THR A 91 2.32 24.52 -15.92
N PRO A 92 1.33 23.70 -16.31
CA PRO A 92 1.36 22.27 -16.03
C PRO A 92 2.62 21.60 -16.59
N ASP A 93 3.32 20.85 -15.74
CA ASP A 93 4.47 20.03 -16.14
C ASP A 93 4.03 18.58 -16.34
N CYS A 94 3.89 18.17 -17.59
CA CYS A 94 3.40 16.82 -17.91
C CYS A 94 4.44 15.74 -17.60
N ALA A 95 5.73 16.07 -17.53
CA ALA A 95 6.76 15.14 -17.11
C ALA A 95 6.64 14.87 -15.61
N LEU A 96 6.42 15.91 -14.80
CA LEU A 96 6.15 15.78 -13.38
C LEU A 96 4.89 14.96 -13.10
N LEU A 97 3.82 15.17 -13.87
CA LEU A 97 2.60 14.36 -13.77
C LEU A 97 2.85 12.88 -14.08
N LEU A 98 3.64 12.58 -15.13
CA LEU A 98 3.99 11.21 -15.49
C LEU A 98 4.80 10.53 -14.37
N GLU A 99 5.74 11.26 -13.78
CA GLU A 99 6.53 10.77 -12.66
C GLU A 99 5.68 10.56 -11.40
N LEU A 100 4.72 11.45 -11.13
CA LEU A 100 3.75 11.30 -10.03
C LEU A 100 2.93 10.02 -10.21
N ARG A 101 2.41 9.78 -11.43
CA ARG A 101 1.70 8.55 -11.79
C ARG A 101 2.56 7.30 -11.56
N ALA A 102 3.83 7.35 -11.97
CA ALA A 102 4.76 6.25 -11.76
C ALA A 102 4.98 5.97 -10.27
N ARG A 103 5.22 7.00 -9.45
CA ARG A 103 5.40 6.84 -8.00
C ARG A 103 4.15 6.32 -7.30
N MET A 104 2.96 6.79 -7.69
CA MET A 104 1.68 6.26 -7.20
C MET A 104 1.51 4.78 -7.50
N LYS A 105 1.86 4.37 -8.72
CA LYS A 105 1.83 2.96 -9.11
C LYS A 105 2.79 2.13 -8.25
N VAL A 106 4.02 2.61 -8.05
CA VAL A 106 5.00 1.94 -7.19
C VAL A 106 4.47 1.83 -5.76
N LEU A 107 3.83 2.85 -5.21
CA LEU A 107 3.21 2.81 -3.88
C LEU A 107 2.13 1.73 -3.75
N VAL A 108 1.20 1.67 -4.72
CA VAL A 108 0.15 0.64 -4.73
C VAL A 108 0.75 -0.77 -4.89
N ASP A 109 1.76 -0.92 -5.77
CA ASP A 109 2.45 -2.19 -5.99
C ASP A 109 3.22 -2.64 -4.73
N THR A 110 3.87 -1.71 -4.01
CA THR A 110 4.55 -1.96 -2.73
C THR A 110 3.56 -2.45 -1.67
N GLN A 111 2.43 -1.77 -1.52
CA GLN A 111 1.40 -2.18 -0.55
C GLN A 111 0.75 -3.53 -0.93
N THR A 112 0.61 -3.81 -2.22
CA THR A 112 0.14 -5.12 -2.71
C THR A 112 1.13 -6.23 -2.36
N LYS A 113 2.43 -6.01 -2.59
CA LYS A 113 3.49 -6.97 -2.22
C LYS A 113 3.57 -7.20 -0.71
N ARG A 114 3.42 -6.15 0.09
CA ARG A 114 3.36 -6.24 1.56
C ARG A 114 2.23 -7.15 2.01
N TRP A 115 1.02 -6.94 1.47
CA TRP A 115 -0.12 -7.82 1.76
C TRP A 115 0.12 -9.27 1.32
N ALA A 116 0.62 -9.47 0.10
CA ALA A 116 0.93 -10.81 -0.41
C ALA A 116 1.91 -11.54 0.51
N TYR A 117 2.98 -10.87 0.95
CA TYR A 117 3.95 -11.41 1.89
C TYR A 117 3.32 -11.80 3.24
N MET A 118 2.48 -10.93 3.80
CA MET A 118 1.76 -11.24 5.04
C MET A 118 0.85 -12.49 4.86
N PHE A 119 0.10 -12.57 3.76
CA PHE A 119 -0.77 -13.71 3.46
C PHE A 119 0.03 -15.01 3.29
N GLU A 120 1.13 -14.97 2.54
CA GLU A 120 2.00 -16.12 2.34
C GLU A 120 2.54 -16.68 3.67
N LYS A 121 2.95 -15.78 4.59
CA LYS A 121 3.43 -16.18 5.93
C LYS A 121 2.37 -16.95 6.70
N ILE A 122 1.14 -16.42 6.76
CA ILE A 122 0.09 -17.06 7.55
C ILE A 122 -0.44 -18.33 6.89
N GLU A 123 -0.52 -18.37 5.57
CA GLU A 123 -0.95 -19.56 4.82
C GLU A 123 0.04 -20.70 4.98
N THR A 124 1.34 -20.40 4.97
CA THR A 124 2.40 -21.38 5.25
C THR A 124 2.19 -22.04 6.61
N GLU A 125 1.87 -21.28 7.65
CA GLU A 125 1.61 -21.81 9.00
C GLU A 125 0.27 -22.57 9.08
N LEU A 126 -0.73 -22.15 8.31
CA LEU A 126 -2.02 -22.83 8.21
C LEU A 126 -1.94 -24.17 7.46
N TRP A 127 -0.91 -24.41 6.64
CA TRP A 127 -0.70 -25.69 5.95
C TRP A 127 0.22 -26.66 6.69
N LYS A 128 1.00 -26.18 7.66
CA LYS A 128 1.83 -27.02 8.56
C LYS A 128 0.99 -27.80 9.56
#